data_AF-A0A7V7ZND8-F1
#
_entry.id   AF-A0A7V7ZND8-F1
#
_cell.length_a   1.000
_cell.length_b   1.000
_cell.length_c   1.000
_cell.angle_alpha   90.00
_cell.angle_beta   90.00
_cell.angle_gamma   90.00
#
_symmetry.space_group_name_H-M   'P 1'
#
loop_
_entity.id
_entity.type
_entity.pdbx_description
1 polymer ?
#
loop_
_entity_poly.entity_id
_entity_poly.type
_entity_poly.pdbx_seq_one_letter_code
_entity_poly.pdbx_strand_id
1 'polypeptide(L)'
;MEREQVLAMPREEVRRYAPKTVVWAPGGTRRHAALAGVSVDGRYFDWAWDQQFGKVELFFDLGVQRFFSPVLGPPQVREVGIYQDQLRAALARLCDEQSLAFYQKLGVRVRFYGAHNLPFASDLFSATEQRTAENGPRELWWTMVISRAEEAIWDATQAAIQAGARSFEQAVRAYYGQDLDPVDVFIGFGKPQAGYLMPPFLGERADLYWTTFPSYQIDESDIRTIFWDHRFGRTTWQADKTNRYADIAQSGLRERYEQHTIVGVGERIGTFWHQRGL
;
A
#
# COMPACT_ATOMS: atom_id res chain seq x y z
N MET A 1 -18.52 3.38 -17.58
CA MET A 1 -18.15 4.77 -17.28
C MET A 1 -16.74 4.95 -17.79
N GLU A 2 -16.53 5.97 -18.63
CA GLU A 2 -15.22 6.21 -19.24
C GLU A 2 -14.24 6.76 -18.21
N ARG A 3 -12.95 6.50 -18.41
CA ARG A 3 -11.89 6.91 -17.49
C ARG A 3 -11.85 8.43 -17.34
N GLU A 4 -11.95 9.14 -18.46
CA GLU A 4 -11.91 10.60 -18.54
C GLU A 4 -13.01 11.24 -17.71
N GLN A 5 -14.16 10.57 -17.57
CA GLN A 5 -15.25 11.04 -16.70
C GLN A 5 -14.84 10.99 -15.23
N VAL A 6 -14.23 9.89 -14.75
CA VAL A 6 -13.76 9.77 -13.36
C VAL A 6 -12.62 10.74 -13.05
N LEU A 7 -11.73 10.97 -14.00
CA LEU A 7 -10.64 11.94 -13.85
C LEU A 7 -11.16 13.38 -13.67
N ALA A 8 -12.25 13.74 -14.35
CA ALA A 8 -12.85 15.07 -14.27
C ALA A 8 -13.80 15.27 -13.06
N MET A 9 -14.20 14.20 -12.35
CA MET A 9 -15.16 14.29 -11.25
C MET A 9 -14.66 15.11 -10.05
N PRO A 10 -15.55 15.75 -9.27
CA PRO A 10 -15.20 16.24 -7.94
C PRO A 10 -14.75 15.08 -7.03
N ARG A 11 -13.84 15.34 -6.08
CA ARG A 11 -13.36 14.31 -5.13
C ARG A 11 -14.52 13.60 -4.41
N GLU A 12 -15.57 14.33 -4.05
CA GLU A 12 -16.75 13.77 -3.38
C GLU A 12 -17.44 12.66 -4.18
N GLU A 13 -17.49 12.79 -5.50
CA GLU A 13 -18.06 11.76 -6.37
C GLU A 13 -17.11 10.57 -6.53
N VAL A 14 -15.80 10.83 -6.64
CA VAL A 14 -14.78 9.78 -6.74
C VAL A 14 -14.80 8.85 -5.52
N ARG A 15 -15.10 9.37 -4.32
CA ARG A 15 -15.22 8.57 -3.08
C ARG A 15 -16.15 7.37 -3.20
N ARG A 16 -17.19 7.46 -4.05
CA ARG A 16 -18.16 6.38 -4.26
C ARG A 16 -17.57 5.18 -5.00
N TYR A 17 -16.41 5.37 -5.64
CA TYR A 17 -15.73 4.37 -6.46
C TYR A 17 -14.37 3.95 -5.86
N ALA A 18 -13.97 4.56 -4.75
CA ALA A 18 -12.71 4.23 -4.11
C ALA A 18 -12.71 2.79 -3.58
N PRO A 19 -11.59 2.05 -3.72
CA PRO A 19 -11.38 0.83 -2.96
C PRO A 19 -11.48 1.12 -1.46
N LYS A 20 -12.06 0.20 -0.70
CA LYS A 20 -12.19 0.36 0.76
C LYS A 20 -10.83 0.19 1.42
N THR A 21 -10.08 -0.84 1.01
CA THR A 21 -8.79 -1.20 1.60
C THR A 21 -7.66 -1.07 0.58
N VAL A 22 -6.72 -0.17 0.83
CA VAL A 22 -5.56 0.07 -0.03
C VAL A 22 -4.27 -0.23 0.71
N VAL A 23 -3.35 -0.93 0.06
CA VAL A 23 -1.93 -0.97 0.44
C VAL A 23 -1.17 -0.09 -0.55
N TRP A 24 -0.48 0.93 -0.07
CA TRP A 24 0.49 1.67 -0.86
C TRP A 24 1.86 1.49 -0.25
N ALA A 25 2.71 0.76 -0.97
CA ALA A 25 4.07 0.43 -0.56
C ALA A 25 5.06 1.37 -1.25
N PRO A 26 5.42 2.50 -0.61
CA PRO A 26 6.29 3.49 -1.24
C PRO A 26 7.68 2.90 -1.52
N GLY A 27 8.09 2.97 -2.77
CA GLY A 27 9.40 2.56 -3.24
C GLY A 27 10.11 3.67 -4.00
N GLY A 28 11.45 3.57 -4.09
CA GLY A 28 12.24 4.58 -4.80
C GLY A 28 12.28 5.95 -4.12
N THR A 29 11.89 6.06 -2.84
CA THR A 29 11.80 7.30 -2.09
C THR A 29 13.11 8.09 -2.07
N ARG A 30 14.25 7.42 -1.83
CA ARG A 30 15.58 8.05 -1.91
C ARG A 30 15.94 8.50 -3.33
N ARG A 31 15.45 7.81 -4.37
CA ARG A 31 15.62 8.25 -5.77
C ARG A 31 14.82 9.52 -6.03
N HIS A 32 13.60 9.58 -5.52
CA HIS A 32 12.80 10.79 -5.63
C HIS A 32 13.46 11.97 -4.91
N ALA A 33 13.96 11.75 -3.69
CA ALA A 33 14.70 12.79 -2.96
C ALA A 33 15.88 13.33 -3.78
N ALA A 34 16.69 12.44 -4.37
CA ALA A 34 17.79 12.84 -5.23
C ALA A 34 17.33 13.64 -6.47
N LEU A 35 16.24 13.23 -7.12
CA LEU A 35 15.65 13.96 -8.25
C LEU A 35 15.10 15.33 -7.84
N ALA A 36 14.62 15.47 -6.60
CA ALA A 36 14.15 16.71 -6.01
C ALA A 36 15.30 17.59 -5.46
N GLY A 37 16.57 17.18 -5.60
CA GLY A 37 17.72 17.91 -5.07
C GLY A 37 17.88 17.81 -3.54
N VAL A 38 17.19 16.86 -2.90
CA VAL A 38 17.28 16.60 -1.46
C VAL A 38 18.38 15.59 -1.19
N SER A 39 19.32 15.95 -0.31
CA SER A 39 20.37 15.03 0.13
C SER A 39 19.77 13.84 0.89
N VAL A 40 20.36 12.66 0.68
CA VAL A 40 19.95 11.41 1.33
C VAL A 40 20.55 11.28 2.75
N ASP A 41 20.70 12.42 3.44
CA ASP A 41 21.17 12.52 4.83
C ASP A 41 19.97 12.74 5.78
N GLY A 42 20.18 13.31 6.97
CA GLY A 42 19.10 13.58 7.92
C GLY A 42 17.89 14.35 7.34
N ARG A 43 18.12 15.22 6.33
CA ARG A 43 17.05 16.00 5.68
C ARG A 43 16.09 15.13 4.85
N TYR A 44 16.54 13.94 4.44
CA TYR A 44 15.70 13.01 3.70
C TYR A 44 14.51 12.54 4.54
N PHE A 45 14.66 12.32 5.85
CA PHE A 45 13.55 11.83 6.68
C PHE A 45 12.47 12.89 6.85
N ASP A 46 12.83 14.15 7.04
CA ASP A 46 11.87 15.26 7.08
C ASP A 46 11.15 15.42 5.75
N TRP A 47 11.89 15.41 4.65
CA TRP A 47 11.27 15.50 3.32
C TRP A 47 10.37 14.29 3.02
N ALA A 48 10.82 13.07 3.30
CA ALA A 48 10.05 11.85 3.06
C ALA A 48 8.78 11.81 3.91
N TRP A 49 8.85 12.36 5.12
CA TRP A 49 7.71 12.51 6.01
C TRP A 49 6.59 13.35 5.37
N ASP A 50 6.94 14.54 4.87
CA ASP A 50 5.98 15.43 4.22
C ASP A 50 5.34 14.77 3.00
N GLN A 51 6.15 14.06 2.20
CA GLN A 51 5.63 13.30 1.05
C GLN A 51 4.67 12.19 1.49
N GLN A 52 5.07 11.39 2.48
CA GLN A 52 4.31 10.25 2.99
C GLN A 52 2.94 10.69 3.50
N PHE A 53 2.91 11.69 4.38
CA PHE A 53 1.68 12.19 4.99
C PHE A 53 0.78 12.88 3.96
N GLY A 54 1.36 13.62 3.01
CA GLY A 54 0.61 14.21 1.90
C GLY A 54 -0.09 13.15 1.05
N LYS A 55 0.52 11.99 0.79
CA LYS A 55 -0.15 10.89 0.07
C LYS A 55 -1.21 10.21 0.93
N VAL A 56 -0.95 9.98 2.22
CA VAL A 56 -1.97 9.44 3.15
C VAL A 56 -3.23 10.32 3.15
N GLU A 57 -3.07 11.64 3.29
CA GLU A 57 -4.18 12.60 3.21
C GLU A 57 -4.91 12.49 1.87
N LEU A 58 -4.19 12.45 0.75
CA LEU A 58 -4.79 12.31 -0.58
C LEU A 58 -5.62 11.04 -0.74
N PHE A 59 -5.14 9.88 -0.31
CA PHE A 59 -5.90 8.63 -0.39
C PHE A 59 -7.19 8.68 0.44
N PHE A 60 -7.12 9.22 1.66
CA PHE A 60 -8.31 9.38 2.51
C PHE A 60 -9.29 10.42 1.96
N ASP A 61 -8.79 11.51 1.37
CA ASP A 61 -9.61 12.52 0.69
C ASP A 61 -10.37 11.96 -0.51
N LEU A 62 -9.78 10.96 -1.19
CA LEU A 62 -10.39 10.25 -2.31
C LEU A 62 -11.30 9.10 -1.87
N GLY A 63 -11.43 8.82 -0.57
CA GLY A 63 -12.47 7.93 -0.03
C GLY A 63 -12.02 6.56 0.44
N VAL A 64 -10.71 6.29 0.47
CA VAL A 64 -10.17 5.06 1.08
C VAL A 64 -10.61 4.99 2.55
N GLN A 65 -11.02 3.82 3.01
CA GLN A 65 -11.46 3.61 4.39
C GLN A 65 -10.34 3.05 5.26
N ARG A 66 -9.55 2.13 4.71
CA ARG A 66 -8.42 1.51 5.37
C ARG A 66 -7.18 1.61 4.49
N PHE A 67 -6.15 2.23 5.03
CA PHE A 67 -4.90 2.48 4.32
C PHE A 67 -3.74 1.80 5.05
N PHE A 68 -3.06 0.89 4.38
CA PHE A 68 -1.83 0.26 4.86
C PHE A 68 -0.63 0.94 4.20
N SER A 69 0.30 1.38 5.03
CA SER A 69 1.54 1.97 4.55
C SER A 69 2.77 1.36 5.21
N PRO A 70 3.53 0.54 4.45
CA PRO A 70 4.83 0.05 4.87
C PRO A 70 5.83 1.17 5.09
N VAL A 71 6.30 1.28 6.33
CA VAL A 71 7.33 2.25 6.74
C VAL A 71 8.66 1.56 7.06
N LEU A 72 8.63 0.26 7.33
CA LEU A 72 9.82 -0.54 7.60
C LEU A 72 9.76 -1.90 6.90
N GLY A 73 10.88 -2.28 6.27
CA GLY A 73 11.06 -3.55 5.58
C GLY A 73 12.33 -4.30 6.05
N PRO A 74 12.49 -5.60 5.71
CA PRO A 74 13.66 -6.38 6.12
C PRO A 74 15.01 -5.84 5.62
N PRO A 75 15.13 -5.23 4.42
CA PRO A 75 16.38 -4.58 4.01
C PRO A 75 16.81 -3.46 4.95
N GLN A 76 15.88 -2.63 5.41
CA GLN A 76 16.16 -1.46 6.25
C GLN A 76 16.61 -1.86 7.67
N VAL A 77 16.10 -2.98 8.21
CA VAL A 77 16.52 -3.50 9.52
C VAL A 77 17.96 -4.00 9.52
N ARG A 78 18.48 -4.41 8.35
CA ARG A 78 19.86 -4.86 8.19
C ARG A 78 20.86 -3.71 8.02
N GLU A 79 20.39 -2.47 7.90
CA GLU A 79 21.26 -1.29 7.85
C GLU A 79 21.85 -1.02 9.24
N VAL A 80 23.13 -0.62 9.30
CA VAL A 80 23.91 -0.46 10.55
C VAL A 80 24.41 0.99 10.71
N GLY A 81 24.76 1.37 11.94
CA GLY A 81 25.36 2.67 12.26
C GLY A 81 24.32 3.80 12.36
N ILE A 82 24.71 5.02 11.97
CA ILE A 82 23.90 6.26 12.10
C ILE A 82 22.50 6.11 11.51
N TYR A 83 22.36 5.32 10.43
CA TYR A 83 21.06 5.10 9.81
C TYR A 83 20.06 4.41 10.75
N GLN A 84 20.53 3.50 11.62
CA GLN A 84 19.67 2.81 12.57
C GLN A 84 19.08 3.79 13.61
N ASP A 85 19.88 4.73 14.09
CA ASP A 85 19.43 5.75 15.05
C ASP A 85 18.44 6.72 14.38
N GLN A 86 18.72 7.13 13.15
CA GLN A 86 17.81 7.96 12.36
C GLN A 86 16.49 7.25 12.07
N LEU A 87 16.54 5.96 11.76
CA LEU A 87 15.34 5.14 11.54
C LEU A 87 14.50 5.03 12.82
N ARG A 88 15.13 4.82 13.99
CA ARG A 88 14.43 4.82 15.29
C ARG A 88 13.75 6.15 15.55
N ALA A 89 14.45 7.27 15.32
CA ALA A 89 13.87 8.61 15.46
C ALA A 89 12.70 8.84 14.50
N ALA A 90 12.84 8.40 13.24
CA ALA A 90 11.77 8.51 12.25
C ALA A 90 10.53 7.67 12.62
N LEU A 91 10.71 6.49 13.20
CA LEU A 91 9.60 5.65 13.69
C LEU A 91 8.92 6.27 14.92
N ALA A 92 9.70 6.83 15.85
CA ALA A 92 9.15 7.54 17.01
C ALA A 92 8.32 8.76 16.60
N ARG A 93 8.68 9.42 15.50
CA ARG A 93 7.92 10.54 14.93
C ARG A 93 6.48 10.17 14.59
N LEU A 94 6.17 8.91 14.24
CA LEU A 94 4.79 8.42 14.01
C LEU A 94 3.88 8.55 15.23
N CYS A 95 4.46 8.82 16.40
CA CYS A 95 3.76 8.89 17.68
C CYS A 95 3.84 10.28 18.32
N ASP A 96 4.47 11.26 17.66
CA ASP A 96 4.62 12.60 18.22
C ASP A 96 3.32 13.44 18.12
N GLU A 97 3.32 14.61 18.77
CA GLU A 97 2.15 15.49 18.78
C GLU A 97 1.78 16.02 17.37
N GLN A 98 2.76 16.15 16.46
CA GLN A 98 2.49 16.59 15.09
C GLN A 98 1.74 15.50 14.32
N SER A 99 2.17 14.25 14.43
CA SER A 99 1.49 13.07 13.90
C SER A 99 0.07 12.95 14.42
N LEU A 100 -0.10 13.09 15.74
CA LEU A 100 -1.40 12.96 16.38
C LEU A 100 -2.38 14.06 15.95
N ALA A 101 -1.91 15.30 15.84
CA ALA A 101 -2.71 16.39 15.27
C ALA A 101 -3.13 16.10 13.82
N PHE A 102 -2.23 15.52 13.02
CA PHE A 102 -2.55 15.09 11.66
C PHE A 102 -3.60 13.96 11.63
N TYR A 103 -3.47 12.94 12.47
CA TYR A 103 -4.43 11.84 12.56
C TYR A 103 -5.82 12.32 13.01
N GLN A 104 -5.86 13.25 13.96
CA GLN A 104 -7.09 13.88 14.42
C GLN A 104 -7.74 14.72 13.31
N LYS A 105 -6.96 15.55 12.60
CA LYS A 105 -7.45 16.33 11.44
C LYS A 105 -8.09 15.42 10.39
N LEU A 106 -7.46 14.28 10.10
CA LEU A 106 -7.99 13.30 9.16
C LEU A 106 -9.10 12.42 9.76
N GLY A 107 -9.39 12.48 11.05
CA GLY A 107 -10.36 11.60 11.69
C GLY A 107 -10.06 10.11 11.45
N VAL A 108 -8.79 9.72 11.58
CA VAL A 108 -8.32 8.33 11.37
C VAL A 108 -7.87 7.71 12.68
N ARG A 109 -8.25 6.45 12.89
CA ARG A 109 -7.70 5.57 13.93
C ARG A 109 -6.38 5.02 13.42
N VAL A 110 -5.32 5.13 14.22
CA VAL A 110 -4.00 4.61 13.84
C VAL A 110 -3.80 3.23 14.46
N ARG A 111 -3.19 2.34 13.67
CA ARG A 111 -2.80 0.99 14.06
C ARG A 111 -1.37 0.72 13.62
N PHE A 112 -0.65 -0.08 14.39
CA PHE A 112 0.71 -0.48 14.08
C PHE A 112 0.80 -1.99 13.93
N TYR A 113 1.00 -2.41 12.68
CA TYR A 113 1.21 -3.81 12.35
C TYR A 113 2.70 -4.17 12.41
N GLY A 114 3.04 -5.28 13.07
CA GLY A 114 4.42 -5.72 13.25
C GLY A 114 5.20 -4.97 14.34
N ALA A 115 4.52 -4.12 15.12
CA ALA A 115 5.09 -3.37 16.25
C ALA A 115 5.78 -4.22 17.32
N HIS A 116 5.28 -5.44 17.57
CA HIS A 116 5.87 -6.38 18.55
C HIS A 116 7.35 -6.70 18.27
N ASN A 117 7.77 -6.52 17.03
CA ASN A 117 9.15 -6.71 16.60
C ASN A 117 10.07 -5.52 16.92
N LEU A 118 9.52 -4.41 17.41
CA LEU A 118 10.24 -3.18 17.73
C LEU A 118 9.99 -2.79 19.20
N PRO A 119 10.55 -3.55 20.17
CA PRO A 119 10.26 -3.33 21.60
C PRO A 119 10.50 -1.90 22.07
N PHE A 120 11.47 -1.20 21.47
CA PHE A 120 11.83 0.17 21.84
C PHE A 120 10.72 1.21 21.59
N ALA A 121 9.72 0.88 20.76
CA ALA A 121 8.63 1.79 20.40
C ALA A 121 7.25 1.22 20.76
N SER A 122 7.17 0.04 21.39
CA SER A 122 5.91 -0.65 21.72
C SER A 122 4.95 0.22 22.54
N ASP A 123 5.47 0.91 23.56
CA ASP A 123 4.67 1.78 24.43
C ASP A 123 4.17 3.02 23.66
N LEU A 124 5.01 3.60 22.80
CA LEU A 124 4.64 4.74 21.95
C LEU A 124 3.54 4.38 20.95
N PHE A 125 3.67 3.22 20.31
CA PHE A 125 2.65 2.71 19.39
C PHE A 125 1.34 2.46 20.12
N SER A 126 1.36 1.75 21.25
CA SER A 126 0.17 1.46 22.04
C SER A 126 -0.54 2.74 22.51
N ALA A 127 0.22 3.73 23.02
CA ALA A 127 -0.31 5.02 23.41
C ALA A 127 -0.93 5.78 22.22
N THR A 128 -0.31 5.72 21.04
CA THR A 128 -0.84 6.35 19.82
C THR A 128 -2.14 5.70 19.34
N GLU A 129 -2.23 4.37 19.37
CA GLU A 129 -3.48 3.67 19.04
C GLU A 129 -4.62 4.07 20.00
N GLN A 130 -4.33 4.16 21.31
CA GLN A 130 -5.31 4.58 22.31
C GLN A 130 -5.78 6.03 22.08
N ARG A 131 -4.84 6.96 21.86
CA ARG A 131 -5.16 8.38 21.63
C ARG A 131 -5.92 8.63 20.34
N THR A 132 -5.82 7.73 19.37
CA THR A 132 -6.50 7.87 18.08
C THR A 132 -7.75 6.99 17.96
N ALA A 133 -8.06 6.16 18.97
CA ALA A 133 -9.12 5.16 18.92
C ALA A 133 -10.52 5.73 18.61
N GLU A 134 -10.77 6.99 18.97
CA GLU A 134 -12.06 7.67 18.80
C GLU A 134 -12.07 8.66 17.62
N ASN A 135 -10.98 8.76 16.84
CA ASN A 135 -10.86 9.77 15.77
C ASN A 135 -11.87 9.60 14.63
N GLY A 136 -12.43 8.40 14.43
CA GLY A 136 -13.42 8.16 13.38
C GLY A 136 -13.41 6.72 12.84
N PRO A 137 -14.19 6.43 11.78
CA PRO A 137 -14.33 5.08 11.26
C PRO A 137 -13.12 4.63 10.40
N ARG A 138 -12.39 5.57 9.81
CA ARG A 138 -11.25 5.31 8.91
C ARG A 138 -10.03 4.84 9.68
N GLU A 139 -9.20 4.01 9.05
CA GLU A 139 -8.03 3.40 9.68
C GLU A 139 -6.76 3.58 8.86
N LEU A 140 -5.70 4.04 9.53
CA LEU A 140 -4.34 4.10 9.01
C LEU A 140 -3.49 3.05 9.71
N TRP A 141 -2.96 2.12 8.93
CA TRP A 141 -2.09 1.04 9.38
C TRP A 141 -0.66 1.32 8.96
N TRP A 142 0.18 1.71 9.92
CA TRP A 142 1.62 1.73 9.71
C TRP A 142 2.14 0.29 9.82
N THR A 143 2.74 -0.20 8.74
CA THR A 143 3.21 -1.59 8.69
C THR A 143 4.73 -1.65 8.81
N MET A 144 5.19 -2.44 9.78
CA MET A 144 6.60 -2.72 10.01
C MET A 144 6.85 -4.20 9.77
N VAL A 145 7.41 -4.49 8.61
CA VAL A 145 7.66 -5.87 8.19
C VAL A 145 9.14 -6.14 8.31
N ILE A 146 9.54 -6.81 9.38
CA ILE A 146 10.95 -7.08 9.63
C ILE A 146 11.35 -8.50 9.24
N SER A 147 10.39 -9.41 9.17
CA SER A 147 10.55 -10.80 8.76
C SER A 147 10.31 -10.97 7.26
N ARG A 148 10.72 -12.12 6.72
CA ARG A 148 10.39 -12.46 5.34
C ARG A 148 8.88 -12.68 5.19
N ALA A 149 8.37 -12.61 3.96
CA ALA A 149 6.93 -12.80 3.70
C ALA A 149 6.41 -14.14 4.22
N GLU A 150 7.22 -15.21 4.05
CA GLU A 150 6.86 -16.55 4.47
C GLU A 150 6.81 -16.67 6.00
N GLU A 151 7.75 -16.01 6.68
CA GLU A 151 7.82 -15.95 8.14
C GLU A 151 6.65 -15.14 8.71
N ALA A 152 6.32 -13.98 8.11
CA ALA A 152 5.19 -13.17 8.56
C ALA A 152 3.85 -13.93 8.48
N ILE A 153 3.63 -14.70 7.40
CA ILE A 153 2.44 -15.56 7.26
C ILE A 153 2.48 -16.70 8.27
N TRP A 154 3.65 -17.31 8.49
CA TRP A 154 3.82 -18.38 9.46
C TRP A 154 3.52 -17.91 10.89
N ASP A 155 4.12 -16.79 11.31
CA ASP A 155 3.91 -16.19 12.63
C ASP A 155 2.45 -15.81 12.83
N ALA A 156 1.81 -15.24 11.80
CA ALA A 156 0.38 -14.93 11.81
C ALA A 156 -0.49 -16.19 11.99
N THR A 157 -0.12 -17.27 11.29
CA THR A 157 -0.82 -18.56 11.39
C THR A 157 -0.64 -19.18 12.77
N GLN A 158 0.56 -19.12 13.34
CA GLN A 158 0.84 -19.62 14.69
C GLN A 158 0.06 -18.83 15.75
N ALA A 159 0.05 -17.50 15.65
CA ALA A 159 -0.73 -16.64 16.55
C ALA A 159 -2.23 -16.98 16.48
N ALA A 160 -2.77 -17.18 15.27
CA ALA A 160 -4.15 -17.59 15.07
C ALA A 160 -4.47 -18.96 15.70
N ILE A 161 -3.60 -19.96 15.50
CA ILE A 161 -3.76 -21.30 16.09
C ILE A 161 -3.72 -21.22 17.62
N GLN A 162 -2.77 -20.47 18.19
CA GLN A 162 -2.65 -20.29 19.64
C GLN A 162 -3.87 -19.59 20.25
N ALA A 163 -4.47 -18.65 19.51
CA ALA A 163 -5.73 -18.01 19.89
C ALA A 163 -6.97 -18.93 19.70
N GLY A 164 -6.79 -20.15 19.20
CA GLY A 164 -7.86 -21.13 18.99
C GLY A 164 -8.72 -20.87 17.76
N ALA A 165 -8.22 -20.12 16.77
CA ALA A 165 -8.93 -19.87 15.52
C ALA A 165 -9.22 -21.19 14.76
N ARG A 166 -10.46 -21.32 14.29
CA ARG A 166 -10.97 -22.49 13.53
C ARG A 166 -11.47 -22.12 12.13
N SER A 167 -11.37 -20.86 11.75
CA SER A 167 -11.72 -20.35 10.42
C SER A 167 -10.75 -19.25 10.01
N PHE A 168 -10.76 -18.90 8.73
CA PHE A 168 -9.92 -17.82 8.20
C PHE A 168 -10.27 -16.47 8.83
N GLU A 169 -11.56 -16.18 9.00
CA GLU A 169 -12.04 -14.96 9.65
C GLU A 169 -11.58 -14.88 11.11
N GLN A 170 -11.62 -16.01 11.82
CA GLN A 170 -11.10 -16.08 13.18
C GLN A 170 -9.59 -15.89 13.23
N ALA A 171 -8.85 -16.37 12.21
CA ALA A 171 -7.42 -16.16 12.10
C ALA A 171 -7.07 -14.68 11.85
N VAL A 172 -7.79 -14.03 10.93
CA VAL A 172 -7.69 -12.58 10.69
C VAL A 172 -7.96 -11.80 11.97
N ARG A 173 -9.06 -12.09 12.66
CA ARG A 173 -9.41 -11.41 13.92
C ARG A 173 -8.39 -11.65 15.02
N ALA A 174 -7.91 -12.89 15.18
CA ALA A 174 -6.88 -13.22 16.16
C ALA A 174 -5.57 -12.45 15.89
N TYR A 175 -5.21 -12.28 14.62
CA TYR A 175 -3.95 -11.65 14.25
C TYR A 175 -4.00 -10.11 14.26
N TYR A 176 -5.07 -9.51 13.75
CA TYR A 176 -5.22 -8.06 13.65
C TYR A 176 -6.01 -7.42 14.81
N GLY A 177 -6.55 -8.24 15.72
CA GLY A 177 -7.42 -7.79 16.81
C GLY A 177 -8.83 -7.38 16.39
N GLN A 178 -9.15 -7.45 15.09
CA GLN A 178 -10.47 -7.14 14.54
C GLN A 178 -10.70 -7.85 13.21
N ASP A 179 -11.96 -7.90 12.77
CA ASP A 179 -12.28 -8.34 11.42
C ASP A 179 -11.77 -7.33 10.40
N LEU A 180 -11.06 -7.82 9.39
CA LEU A 180 -10.57 -7.01 8.29
C LEU A 180 -11.02 -7.62 6.97
N ASP A 181 -11.51 -6.75 6.08
CA ASP A 181 -11.73 -7.10 4.68
C ASP A 181 -10.37 -7.32 3.98
N PRO A 182 -10.33 -8.18 2.93
CA PRO A 182 -9.18 -8.26 2.05
C PRO A 182 -8.76 -6.89 1.48
N VAL A 183 -7.50 -6.80 1.06
CA VAL A 183 -6.98 -5.67 0.30
C VAL A 183 -7.66 -5.66 -1.06
N ASP A 184 -8.29 -4.53 -1.40
CA ASP A 184 -8.90 -4.31 -2.72
C ASP A 184 -7.82 -3.94 -3.75
N VAL A 185 -6.88 -3.07 -3.36
CA VAL A 185 -5.86 -2.51 -4.24
C VAL A 185 -4.49 -2.49 -3.55
N PHE A 186 -3.48 -3.00 -4.23
CA PHE A 186 -2.07 -2.89 -3.85
C PHE A 186 -1.31 -2.06 -4.88
N ILE A 187 -0.57 -1.05 -4.42
CA ILE A 187 0.21 -0.15 -5.26
C ILE A 187 1.68 -0.24 -4.83
N GLY A 188 2.52 -0.79 -5.71
CA GLY A 188 3.97 -0.89 -5.53
C GLY A 188 4.76 -0.03 -6.53
N PHE A 189 6.09 -0.20 -6.49
CA PHE A 189 7.02 0.51 -7.37
C PHE A 189 8.09 -0.41 -7.95
N GLY A 190 8.40 -0.20 -9.23
CA GLY A 190 9.49 -0.86 -9.93
C GLY A 190 9.16 -2.32 -10.16
N LYS A 191 9.83 -3.22 -9.42
CA LYS A 191 9.70 -4.67 -9.64
C LYS A 191 8.31 -5.14 -9.19
N PRO A 192 7.59 -5.94 -10.00
CA PRO A 192 6.26 -6.40 -9.64
C PRO A 192 6.28 -7.49 -8.57
N GLN A 193 6.47 -7.08 -7.32
CA GLN A 193 6.56 -7.96 -6.15
C GLN A 193 5.79 -7.33 -4.99
N ALA A 194 4.72 -7.99 -4.53
CA ALA A 194 4.04 -7.61 -3.31
C ALA A 194 4.78 -8.18 -2.08
N GLY A 195 5.05 -9.49 -2.08
CA GLY A 195 5.90 -10.16 -1.09
C GLY A 195 5.51 -9.80 0.34
N TYR A 196 6.50 -9.40 1.14
CA TYR A 196 6.33 -9.07 2.55
C TYR A 196 5.54 -7.77 2.77
N LEU A 197 5.33 -6.95 1.74
CA LEU A 197 4.60 -5.67 1.85
C LEU A 197 3.08 -5.88 1.90
N MET A 198 2.59 -7.05 1.48
CA MET A 198 1.19 -7.42 1.60
C MET A 198 0.89 -7.87 3.04
N PRO A 199 -0.12 -7.29 3.71
CA PRO A 199 -0.54 -7.77 5.03
C PRO A 199 -0.96 -9.26 4.98
N PRO A 200 -0.48 -10.12 5.90
CA PRO A 200 -0.88 -11.53 5.96
C PRO A 200 -2.39 -11.72 5.94
N PHE A 201 -2.85 -12.75 5.25
CA PHE A 201 -4.27 -13.07 5.07
C PHE A 201 -5.11 -12.07 4.27
N LEU A 202 -4.60 -10.89 3.88
CA LEU A 202 -5.45 -9.90 3.21
C LEU A 202 -5.26 -9.83 1.69
N GLY A 203 -4.33 -10.60 1.11
CA GLY A 203 -3.94 -10.46 -0.29
C GLY A 203 -4.79 -11.17 -1.35
N GLU A 204 -5.80 -11.96 -0.97
CA GLU A 204 -6.45 -12.94 -1.87
C GLU A 204 -7.10 -12.36 -3.14
N ARG A 205 -7.57 -11.10 -3.09
CA ARG A 205 -8.32 -10.46 -4.18
C ARG A 205 -7.75 -9.11 -4.61
N ALA A 206 -6.54 -8.79 -4.15
CA ALA A 206 -5.97 -7.48 -4.39
C ALA A 206 -5.67 -7.27 -5.88
N ASP A 207 -6.21 -6.20 -6.47
CA ASP A 207 -5.74 -5.71 -7.76
C ASP A 207 -4.37 -5.08 -7.58
N LEU A 208 -3.40 -5.54 -8.37
CA LEU A 208 -1.99 -5.17 -8.21
C LEU A 208 -1.56 -4.16 -9.28
N TYR A 209 -0.98 -3.06 -8.83
CA TYR A 209 -0.46 -1.97 -9.66
C TYR A 209 0.99 -1.68 -9.31
N TRP A 210 1.81 -1.41 -10.33
CA TRP A 210 3.21 -1.01 -10.15
C TRP A 210 3.51 0.24 -10.94
N THR A 211 4.00 1.25 -10.21
CA THR A 211 4.48 2.50 -10.78
C THR A 211 5.90 2.32 -11.32
N THR A 212 6.19 2.94 -12.47
CA THR A 212 7.55 2.99 -13.04
C THR A 212 8.35 4.20 -12.54
N PHE A 213 7.66 5.19 -11.96
CA PHE A 213 8.22 6.37 -11.32
C PHE A 213 8.24 6.22 -9.79
N PRO A 214 9.17 6.87 -9.06
CA PRO A 214 9.24 6.80 -7.61
C PRO A 214 7.90 7.11 -6.92
N SER A 215 7.51 6.32 -5.92
CA SER A 215 6.13 6.32 -5.42
C SER A 215 5.62 7.66 -4.91
N TYR A 216 6.48 8.51 -4.35
CA TYR A 216 6.08 9.85 -3.87
C TYR A 216 5.70 10.81 -5.01
N GLN A 217 5.97 10.48 -6.27
CA GLN A 217 5.48 11.24 -7.43
C GLN A 217 4.04 10.90 -7.81
N ILE A 218 3.45 9.83 -7.25
CA ILE A 218 2.06 9.46 -7.57
C ILE A 218 1.13 10.64 -7.26
N ASP A 219 0.32 11.03 -8.23
CA ASP A 219 -0.60 12.15 -8.06
C ASP A 219 -2.07 11.70 -8.00
N GLU A 220 -2.97 12.67 -7.90
CA GLU A 220 -4.40 12.40 -7.83
C GLU A 220 -4.94 11.76 -9.12
N SER A 221 -4.41 12.13 -10.29
CA SER A 221 -4.81 11.55 -11.57
C SER A 221 -4.40 10.09 -11.68
N ASP A 222 -3.20 9.74 -11.21
CA ASP A 222 -2.73 8.35 -11.13
C ASP A 222 -3.63 7.51 -10.22
N ILE A 223 -3.95 8.01 -9.02
CA ILE A 223 -4.79 7.29 -8.05
C ILE A 223 -6.21 7.11 -8.61
N ARG A 224 -6.79 8.15 -9.21
CA ARG A 224 -8.12 8.07 -9.84
C ARG A 224 -8.14 7.09 -11.01
N THR A 225 -7.05 7.00 -11.77
CA THR A 225 -6.90 6.01 -12.85
C THR A 225 -6.93 4.60 -12.29
N ILE A 226 -6.21 4.36 -11.19
CA ILE A 226 -6.20 3.06 -10.48
C ILE A 226 -7.60 2.74 -9.94
N PHE A 227 -8.29 3.71 -9.33
CA PHE A 227 -9.65 3.51 -8.79
C PHE A 227 -10.65 3.19 -9.90
N TRP A 228 -10.54 3.88 -11.04
CA TRP A 228 -11.34 3.59 -12.22
C TRP A 228 -11.08 2.16 -12.75
N ASP A 229 -9.82 1.76 -12.88
CA ASP A 229 -9.47 0.41 -13.36
C ASP A 229 -10.04 -0.66 -12.42
N HIS A 230 -9.77 -0.53 -11.13
CA HIS A 230 -10.30 -1.43 -10.09
C HIS A 230 -11.83 -1.55 -10.16
N ARG A 231 -12.54 -0.42 -10.27
CA ARG A 231 -14.01 -0.41 -10.20
C ARG A 231 -14.68 -0.83 -11.50
N PHE A 232 -14.14 -0.41 -12.64
CA PHE A 232 -14.79 -0.52 -13.95
C PHE A 232 -13.98 -1.33 -14.96
N GLY A 233 -12.66 -1.16 -14.99
CA GLY A 233 -11.78 -1.83 -15.95
C GLY A 233 -11.64 -3.33 -15.73
N ARG A 234 -11.63 -3.78 -14.48
CA ARG A 234 -11.39 -5.19 -14.10
C ARG A 234 -12.62 -6.09 -14.24
N THR A 235 -13.83 -5.52 -14.27
CA THR A 235 -15.07 -6.29 -14.33
C THR A 235 -15.32 -6.80 -15.74
N THR A 236 -14.91 -8.04 -16.01
CA THR A 236 -15.08 -8.71 -17.32
C THR A 236 -16.07 -9.87 -17.29
N TRP A 237 -16.72 -10.10 -16.14
CA TRP A 237 -17.74 -11.15 -16.03
C TRP A 237 -19.06 -10.68 -16.64
N GLN A 238 -19.66 -11.56 -17.41
CA GLN A 238 -21.02 -11.44 -17.94
C GLN A 238 -21.67 -12.82 -17.91
N ALA A 239 -22.98 -12.87 -17.67
CA ALA A 239 -23.74 -14.11 -17.56
C ALA A 239 -23.77 -14.87 -18.90
N ASP A 240 -24.05 -14.15 -19.99
CA ASP A 240 -24.01 -14.70 -21.34
C ASP A 240 -22.60 -14.56 -21.94
N LYS A 241 -21.97 -15.70 -22.23
CA LYS A 241 -20.63 -15.78 -22.84
C LYS A 241 -20.68 -16.25 -24.28
N THR A 242 -21.87 -16.45 -24.86
CA THR A 242 -22.06 -17.10 -26.17
C THR A 242 -21.22 -16.45 -27.27
N ASN A 243 -21.12 -15.12 -27.27
CA ASN A 243 -20.37 -14.37 -28.28
C ASN A 243 -18.99 -13.85 -27.81
N ARG A 244 -18.57 -14.16 -26.56
CA ARG A 244 -17.34 -13.60 -25.97
C ARG A 244 -16.08 -13.88 -26.80
N TYR A 245 -16.07 -15.00 -27.53
CA TYR A 245 -14.91 -15.41 -28.33
C TYR A 245 -14.99 -14.97 -29.80
N ALA A 246 -16.18 -14.58 -30.29
CA ALA A 246 -16.33 -14.04 -31.63
C ALA A 246 -15.54 -12.74 -31.79
N ASP A 247 -15.47 -11.95 -30.72
CA ASP A 247 -14.73 -10.69 -30.68
C ASP A 247 -13.21 -10.87 -30.80
N ILE A 248 -12.64 -12.04 -30.46
CA ILE A 248 -11.18 -12.25 -30.51
C ILE A 248 -10.64 -12.03 -31.94
N ALA A 249 -11.38 -12.49 -32.95
CA ALA A 249 -11.00 -12.36 -34.34
C ALA A 249 -11.31 -10.96 -34.92
N GLN A 250 -12.28 -10.24 -34.35
CA GLN A 250 -12.80 -8.99 -34.91
C GLN A 250 -12.24 -7.73 -34.24
N SER A 251 -11.72 -7.83 -33.01
CA SER A 251 -11.28 -6.69 -32.18
C SER A 251 -9.76 -6.44 -32.21
N GLY A 252 -9.00 -7.17 -33.03
CA GLY A 252 -7.53 -7.12 -33.01
C GLY A 252 -6.88 -7.80 -31.79
N LEU A 253 -7.67 -8.42 -30.90
CA LEU A 253 -7.16 -9.16 -29.74
C LEU A 253 -6.25 -10.33 -30.11
N ARG A 254 -6.46 -10.96 -31.28
CA ARG A 254 -5.56 -12.00 -31.80
C ARG A 254 -4.11 -11.51 -31.86
N GLU A 255 -3.87 -10.38 -32.53
CA GLU A 255 -2.52 -9.84 -32.68
C GLU A 255 -1.89 -9.53 -31.31
N ARG A 256 -2.69 -8.96 -30.40
CA ARG A 256 -2.26 -8.66 -29.03
C ARG A 256 -1.90 -9.91 -28.23
N TYR A 257 -2.61 -11.03 -28.40
CA TYR A 257 -2.27 -12.30 -27.76
C TYR A 257 -1.06 -12.99 -28.41
N GLU A 258 -0.88 -12.85 -29.72
CA GLU A 258 0.23 -13.44 -30.48
C GLU A 258 1.57 -12.69 -30.27
N GLN A 259 1.55 -11.44 -29.78
CA GLN A 259 2.75 -10.66 -29.42
C GLN A 259 3.54 -11.22 -28.21
N HIS A 260 3.04 -12.26 -27.52
CA HIS A 260 3.72 -12.97 -26.42
C HIS A 260 4.36 -12.05 -25.36
N THR A 261 3.69 -10.94 -25.05
CA THR A 261 4.23 -9.94 -24.13
C THR A 261 4.05 -10.39 -22.67
N ILE A 262 5.14 -10.40 -21.91
CA ILE A 262 5.14 -10.78 -20.49
C ILE A 262 5.28 -9.52 -19.63
N VAL A 263 4.18 -9.15 -18.95
CA VAL A 263 4.18 -8.05 -17.97
C VAL A 263 5.13 -8.38 -16.83
N GLY A 264 5.97 -7.41 -16.46
CA GLY A 264 6.94 -7.55 -15.37
C GLY A 264 8.32 -8.03 -15.78
N VAL A 265 8.54 -8.33 -17.06
CA VAL A 265 9.90 -8.42 -17.62
C VAL A 265 10.46 -7.01 -17.78
N GLY A 266 11.73 -6.83 -17.44
CA GLY A 266 12.39 -5.54 -17.45
C GLY A 266 13.88 -5.65 -17.71
N GLU A 267 14.56 -4.53 -17.65
CA GLU A 267 15.99 -4.44 -17.90
C GLU A 267 16.70 -3.59 -16.84
N ARG A 268 18.02 -3.65 -16.86
CA ARG A 268 18.84 -2.83 -15.98
C ARG A 268 19.30 -1.58 -16.72
N ILE A 269 18.99 -0.42 -16.16
CA ILE A 269 19.53 0.87 -16.59
C ILE A 269 20.43 1.35 -15.45
N GLY A 270 21.74 1.25 -15.65
CA GLY A 270 22.73 1.41 -14.58
C GLY A 270 22.54 0.38 -13.45
N THR A 271 22.41 0.86 -12.21
CA THR A 271 22.18 0.01 -11.02
C THR A 271 20.71 -0.28 -10.75
N PHE A 272 19.79 0.31 -11.53
CA PHE A 272 18.36 0.20 -11.30
C PHE A 272 17.70 -0.74 -12.29
N TRP A 273 16.69 -1.47 -11.82
CA TRP A 273 15.81 -2.27 -12.68
C TRP A 273 14.62 -1.41 -13.12
N HIS A 274 14.25 -1.50 -14.39
CA HIS A 274 13.13 -0.80 -14.99
C HIS A 274 12.26 -1.78 -15.79
N GLN A 275 10.94 -1.69 -15.64
CA GLN A 275 10.00 -2.53 -16.40
C GLN A 275 10.03 -2.13 -17.87
N ARG A 276 10.01 -3.10 -18.80
CA ARG A 276 9.82 -2.79 -20.21
C ARG A 276 8.37 -2.38 -20.45
N GLY A 277 8.17 -1.35 -21.26
CA GLY A 277 6.83 -0.93 -21.68
C GLY A 277 6.08 -2.06 -22.39
N LEU A 278 4.75 -2.00 -22.33
CA LEU A 278 3.85 -2.73 -23.21
C LEU A 278 3.77 -2.03 -24.57
#